data_AF-A0A8H6KM39-F1
#
_entry.id   AF-A0A8H6KM39-F1
#
_cell.length_a   1.000
_cell.length_b   1.000
_cell.length_c   1.000
_cell.angle_alpha   90.00
_cell.angle_beta   90.00
_cell.angle_gamma   90.00
#
_symmetry.space_group_name_H-M   'P 1'
#
loop_
_entity.id
_entity.type
_entity.pdbx_description
1 polymer ?
#
loop_
_entity_poly.entity_id
_entity_poly.type
_entity_poly.pdbx_seq_one_letter_code
_entity_poly.pdbx_strand_id
1 'polypeptide(L)'
;MRYSPDMQIDDHVGPKISPKSTHSVPTMLLFDRQNCIPLKKVLLEDDVIVLLTPVVVPYSKHAENDRDPFEPLGRAIASRHPSVRHVPYTKRGGINNIHFEFIKRAKAIVFVISGPPADGDVSQVELADTARKMAEERPHIVVACCNIQTDDLSVDDFATIVQITGYAPSELETAASIIFGDQRPPIPNAMPVQNLIITPQAWTVDHCHDMTPIHQLWTECLPPKYHLPQWVLVQILRRDGFAMNYIVREPETRQVIGFCVTYTTYANREGENLLGSLGILLVKSAYRGRGVGLSLHNHALAQLRKVRGVNRIQLGSAFPRLLRGVPADSSAKEWFARRGWEMNGSQRGRGLDVSDWLLRFDDMPAISFSSAGLTFRQCGIMEFHQVLDIVDRDSARKDNMGWYDEYLKLEGTMGVEDVILGLEGETIIATALTYAPNYGSGVYEDIPWPDAIGADVGGVTCICITDDRPEMVNNRDSVMIRLLDACAKFLASRGMRQMFIDGVHGGDAGFRSLGFQEWARYKDVWQKA
;
A
#
# COMPACT_ATOMS: atom_id res chain seq x y z
N MET A 1 73.82 -60.79 -12.51
CA MET A 1 73.43 -59.44 -12.98
C MET A 1 72.24 -59.02 -12.13
N ARG A 2 72.41 -58.32 -11.00
CA ARG A 2 72.54 -56.85 -10.86
C ARG A 2 71.48 -56.07 -11.65
N TYR A 3 70.40 -55.64 -11.02
CA TYR A 3 70.17 -54.28 -10.50
C TYR A 3 68.70 -54.12 -10.04
N SER A 4 68.49 -53.66 -8.79
CA SER A 4 67.29 -52.88 -8.40
C SER A 4 67.40 -51.46 -8.95
N PRO A 5 66.30 -50.71 -9.04
CA PRO A 5 66.14 -49.63 -8.05
C PRO A 5 64.71 -49.42 -7.55
N ASP A 6 64.65 -48.87 -6.34
CA ASP A 6 63.49 -48.36 -5.62
C ASP A 6 62.72 -47.28 -6.40
N MET A 7 61.40 -47.23 -6.21
CA MET A 7 60.63 -46.00 -6.35
C MET A 7 59.54 -45.95 -5.29
N GLN A 8 59.67 -44.97 -4.40
CA GLN A 8 58.67 -44.54 -3.42
C GLN A 8 57.35 -44.20 -4.11
N ILE A 9 56.24 -44.65 -3.51
CA ILE A 9 54.91 -44.09 -3.77
C ILE A 9 54.48 -43.44 -2.45
N ASP A 10 54.61 -42.12 -2.42
CA ASP A 10 53.83 -41.24 -1.55
C ASP A 10 52.39 -41.27 -2.05
N ASP A 11 51.47 -41.83 -1.25
CA ASP A 11 50.05 -41.54 -1.40
C ASP A 11 49.54 -40.94 -0.09
N HIS A 12 49.33 -39.63 -0.17
CA HIS A 12 48.67 -38.79 0.82
C HIS A 12 47.33 -39.40 1.25
N VAL A 13 47.24 -39.73 2.54
CA VAL A 13 45.96 -39.99 3.22
C VAL A 13 45.15 -38.69 3.21
N GLY A 14 44.29 -38.53 2.21
CA GLY A 14 43.27 -37.49 2.18
C GLY A 14 42.30 -37.67 3.36
N PRO A 15 41.81 -36.59 3.99
CA PRO A 15 40.92 -36.70 5.13
C PRO A 15 39.60 -37.37 4.72
N LYS A 16 39.21 -38.41 5.47
CA LYS A 16 37.90 -39.05 5.42
C LYS A 16 36.82 -37.97 5.52
N ILE A 17 36.07 -37.78 4.44
CA ILE A 17 34.86 -36.95 4.44
C ILE A 17 33.83 -37.67 5.32
N SER A 18 33.72 -37.22 6.56
CA SER A 18 32.57 -37.49 7.41
C SER A 18 31.29 -36.98 6.71
N PRO A 19 30.17 -37.72 6.74
CA PRO A 19 28.93 -37.24 6.14
C PRO A 19 28.56 -35.92 6.80
N LYS A 20 28.36 -34.88 5.97
CA LYS A 20 27.89 -33.56 6.39
C LYS A 20 26.65 -33.75 7.26
N SER A 21 26.73 -33.35 8.52
CA SER A 21 25.58 -33.25 9.41
C SER A 21 24.58 -32.30 8.75
N THR A 22 23.42 -32.83 8.38
CA THR A 22 22.24 -32.05 8.02
C THR A 22 21.88 -31.18 9.22
N HIS A 23 22.17 -29.89 9.14
CA HIS A 23 21.72 -28.92 10.14
C HIS A 23 20.19 -28.84 10.06
N SER A 24 19.48 -29.55 10.94
CA SER A 24 18.05 -29.36 11.14
C SER A 24 17.83 -28.00 11.80
N VAL A 25 17.21 -27.09 11.05
CA VAL A 25 16.87 -25.75 11.54
C VAL A 25 15.73 -25.90 12.58
N PRO A 26 15.79 -25.28 13.77
CA PRO A 26 14.72 -25.41 14.76
C PRO A 26 13.42 -24.76 14.28
N THR A 27 12.28 -25.25 14.76
CA THR A 27 10.96 -24.61 14.61
C THR A 27 11.02 -23.14 15.02
N MET A 28 10.58 -22.23 14.13
CA MET A 28 10.73 -20.79 14.30
C MET A 28 9.45 -20.02 13.93
N LEU A 29 9.11 -19.01 14.74
CA LEU A 29 8.21 -17.95 14.31
C LEU A 29 9.01 -16.97 13.46
N LEU A 30 8.79 -16.93 12.15
CA LEU A 30 9.54 -16.04 11.26
C LEU A 30 9.12 -14.59 11.43
N PHE A 31 7.80 -14.34 11.48
CA PHE A 31 7.23 -13.03 11.81
C PHE A 31 5.73 -13.15 12.13
N ASP A 32 5.20 -12.17 12.87
CA ASP A 32 3.77 -12.01 13.16
C ASP A 32 3.39 -10.52 13.08
N ARG A 33 3.15 -10.03 11.86
CA ARG A 33 2.77 -8.64 11.58
C ARG A 33 1.30 -8.37 11.90
N GLN A 34 0.47 -9.41 12.03
CA GLN A 34 -0.93 -9.31 12.48
C GLN A 34 -1.02 -9.17 14.01
N ASN A 35 0.08 -9.37 14.76
CA ASN A 35 0.10 -9.44 16.22
C ASN A 35 -0.96 -10.43 16.78
N CYS A 36 -1.17 -11.54 16.06
CA CYS A 36 -2.19 -12.53 16.40
C CYS A 36 -1.66 -13.67 17.26
N ILE A 37 -0.34 -13.81 17.42
CA ILE A 37 0.29 -14.81 18.28
C ILE A 37 0.60 -14.19 19.65
N PRO A 38 0.18 -14.81 20.78
CA PRO A 38 -0.50 -16.08 20.85
C PRO A 38 -2.00 -15.99 20.51
N LEU A 39 -2.47 -16.95 19.73
CA LEU A 39 -3.81 -16.96 19.14
C LEU A 39 -4.93 -16.94 20.19
N LYS A 40 -4.67 -17.47 21.39
CA LYS A 40 -5.57 -17.40 22.55
C LYS A 40 -5.94 -15.97 22.99
N LYS A 41 -5.20 -14.93 22.56
CA LYS A 41 -5.56 -13.53 22.83
C LYS A 41 -6.60 -12.98 21.87
N VAL A 42 -6.82 -13.65 20.74
CA VAL A 42 -7.67 -13.18 19.65
C VAL A 42 -8.97 -14.00 19.53
N LEU A 43 -9.01 -15.16 20.19
CA LEU A 43 -10.13 -16.11 20.17
C LEU A 43 -10.97 -16.02 21.44
N LEU A 44 -12.29 -16.07 21.27
CA LEU A 44 -13.27 -16.43 22.28
C LEU A 44 -13.52 -17.95 22.26
N GLU A 45 -14.13 -18.49 23.32
CA GLU A 45 -14.35 -19.94 23.49
C GLU A 45 -15.13 -20.60 22.32
N ASP A 46 -16.13 -19.89 21.79
CA ASP A 46 -16.99 -20.39 20.70
C ASP A 46 -16.46 -20.08 19.28
N ASP A 47 -15.37 -19.30 19.17
CA ASP A 47 -14.81 -18.93 17.87
C ASP A 47 -14.32 -20.18 17.11
N VAL A 48 -14.43 -20.20 15.79
CA VAL A 48 -13.98 -21.37 15.01
C VAL A 48 -12.60 -21.13 14.42
N ILE A 49 -11.68 -22.08 14.60
CA ILE A 49 -10.42 -22.15 13.85
C ILE A 49 -10.61 -23.08 12.67
N VAL A 50 -10.26 -22.63 11.47
CA VAL A 50 -10.17 -23.51 10.30
C VAL A 50 -8.71 -23.85 10.04
N LEU A 51 -8.38 -25.14 10.07
CA LEU A 51 -7.06 -25.69 9.77
C LEU A 51 -7.08 -26.30 8.35
N LEU A 52 -6.44 -25.64 7.40
CA LEU A 52 -6.31 -26.06 6.01
C LEU A 52 -5.00 -26.82 5.82
N THR A 53 -5.07 -28.09 5.44
CA THR A 53 -3.89 -28.98 5.30
C THR A 53 -3.81 -29.63 3.93
N PRO A 54 -2.63 -29.78 3.33
CA PRO A 54 -2.49 -30.43 2.04
C PRO A 54 -2.61 -31.95 2.17
N VAL A 55 -3.27 -32.59 1.22
CA VAL A 55 -3.20 -34.05 1.05
C VAL A 55 -1.83 -34.40 0.43
N VAL A 56 -0.97 -35.08 1.21
CA VAL A 56 0.38 -35.46 0.81
C VAL A 56 0.69 -36.92 1.14
N VAL A 57 1.67 -37.49 0.43
CA VAL A 57 2.21 -38.82 0.75
C VAL A 57 3.25 -38.68 1.87
N PRO A 58 3.15 -39.40 3.00
CA PRO A 58 4.10 -39.30 4.11
C PRO A 58 5.54 -39.68 3.72
N TYR A 59 6.55 -38.97 4.24
CA TYR A 59 7.98 -39.25 3.98
C TYR A 59 8.49 -40.60 4.54
N SER A 60 7.80 -41.24 5.48
CA SER A 60 8.28 -42.48 6.10
C SER A 60 7.87 -43.72 5.30
N LYS A 61 8.82 -44.33 4.58
CA LYS A 61 8.66 -45.61 3.86
C LYS A 61 8.41 -46.83 4.77
N HIS A 62 8.26 -46.63 6.07
CA HIS A 62 8.11 -47.69 7.09
C HIS A 62 6.85 -47.58 7.95
N ALA A 63 5.95 -46.63 7.67
CA ALA A 63 4.65 -46.61 8.32
C ALA A 63 3.60 -47.17 7.35
N GLU A 64 3.24 -48.44 7.51
CA GLU A 64 1.88 -48.87 7.21
C GLU A 64 0.94 -48.01 8.07
N ASN A 65 0.44 -46.90 7.56
CA ASN A 65 -0.69 -46.21 8.18
C ASN A 65 -1.32 -45.22 7.19
N ASP A 66 -2.57 -45.51 6.83
CA ASP A 66 -3.51 -44.72 6.02
C ASP A 66 -3.96 -43.42 6.72
N ARG A 67 -3.08 -42.80 7.51
CA ARG A 67 -3.39 -41.70 8.43
C ARG A 67 -2.96 -40.36 7.86
N ASP A 68 -3.80 -39.35 8.06
CA ASP A 68 -3.51 -37.97 7.70
C ASP A 68 -2.22 -37.49 8.42
N PRO A 69 -1.16 -37.10 7.68
CA PRO A 69 0.11 -36.68 8.27
C PRO A 69 0.01 -35.40 9.12
N PHE A 70 -1.05 -34.59 8.94
CA PHE A 70 -1.26 -33.35 9.69
C PHE A 70 -2.24 -33.49 10.85
N GLU A 71 -2.79 -34.68 11.07
CA GLU A 71 -3.64 -34.98 12.21
C GLU A 71 -3.00 -34.67 13.58
N PRO A 72 -1.68 -34.84 13.79
CA PRO A 72 -1.01 -34.36 15.00
C PRO A 72 -1.14 -32.84 15.23
N LEU A 73 -1.07 -32.03 14.17
CA LEU A 73 -1.27 -30.58 14.27
C LEU A 73 -2.71 -30.25 14.67
N GLY A 74 -3.68 -30.92 14.02
CA GLY A 74 -5.11 -30.78 14.32
C GLY A 74 -5.41 -31.07 15.78
N ARG A 75 -4.92 -32.21 16.31
CA ARG A 75 -5.05 -32.55 17.74
C ARG A 75 -4.38 -31.54 18.66
N ALA A 76 -3.16 -31.10 18.32
CA ALA A 76 -2.41 -30.16 19.15
C ALA A 76 -3.13 -28.80 19.27
N ILE A 77 -3.74 -28.31 18.18
CA ILE A 77 -4.58 -27.10 18.20
C ILE A 77 -5.88 -27.37 18.98
N ALA A 78 -6.56 -28.50 18.74
CA ALA A 78 -7.80 -28.85 19.41
C ALA A 78 -7.65 -29.01 20.94
N SER A 79 -6.46 -29.39 21.42
CA SER A 79 -6.15 -29.44 22.86
C SER A 79 -6.12 -28.06 23.53
N ARG A 80 -6.04 -26.98 22.75
CA ARG A 80 -5.94 -25.58 23.22
C ARG A 80 -7.19 -24.76 22.91
N HIS A 81 -7.99 -25.21 21.95
CA HIS A 81 -9.20 -24.54 21.51
C HIS A 81 -10.27 -25.56 21.09
N PRO A 82 -11.49 -25.54 21.64
CA PRO A 82 -12.47 -26.61 21.44
C PRO A 82 -13.05 -26.66 20.01
N SER A 83 -13.09 -25.53 19.31
CA SER A 83 -13.77 -25.38 18.02
C SER A 83 -12.78 -25.32 16.85
N VAL A 84 -12.29 -26.49 16.42
CA VAL A 84 -11.36 -26.63 15.28
C VAL A 84 -12.00 -27.42 14.14
N ARG A 85 -11.94 -26.87 12.93
CA ARG A 85 -12.36 -27.55 11.69
C ARG A 85 -11.11 -27.86 10.85
N HIS A 86 -10.70 -29.12 10.85
CA HIS A 86 -9.61 -29.61 10.01
C HIS A 86 -10.16 -29.95 8.62
N VAL A 87 -9.70 -29.23 7.60
CA VAL A 87 -10.22 -29.31 6.23
C VAL A 87 -9.05 -29.57 5.28
N PRO A 88 -8.97 -30.76 4.66
CA PRO A 88 -7.90 -31.06 3.71
C PRO A 88 -8.15 -30.38 2.35
N TYR A 89 -7.08 -29.96 1.68
CA TYR A 89 -7.09 -29.49 0.29
C TYR A 89 -6.12 -30.31 -0.56
N THR A 90 -6.39 -30.43 -1.86
CA THR A 90 -5.49 -31.10 -2.81
C THR A 90 -4.88 -30.07 -3.76
N LYS A 91 -3.65 -30.30 -4.23
CA LYS A 91 -3.00 -29.38 -5.18
C LYS A 91 -3.82 -29.19 -6.46
N ARG A 92 -4.44 -30.27 -6.97
CA ARG A 92 -5.27 -30.24 -8.19
C ARG A 92 -6.68 -29.68 -7.97
N GLY A 93 -7.29 -29.95 -6.81
CA GLY A 93 -8.63 -29.45 -6.47
C GLY A 93 -8.63 -28.00 -5.95
N GLY A 94 -7.46 -27.50 -5.53
CA GLY A 94 -7.25 -26.13 -5.07
C GLY A 94 -8.11 -25.74 -3.87
N ILE A 95 -8.17 -24.43 -3.63
CA ILE A 95 -9.11 -23.81 -2.67
C ILE A 95 -10.38 -23.44 -3.44
N ASN A 96 -11.51 -23.99 -3.01
CA ASN A 96 -12.79 -23.94 -3.72
C ASN A 96 -13.93 -23.49 -2.79
N ASN A 97 -15.17 -23.47 -3.30
CA ASN A 97 -16.34 -22.99 -2.56
C ASN A 97 -16.63 -23.76 -1.25
N ILE A 98 -16.24 -25.03 -1.15
CA ILE A 98 -16.40 -25.79 0.09
C ILE A 98 -15.45 -25.21 1.16
N HIS A 99 -14.19 -24.93 0.78
CA HIS A 99 -13.23 -24.29 1.67
C HIS A 99 -13.70 -22.88 2.07
N PHE A 100 -14.28 -22.13 1.13
CA PHE A 100 -14.84 -20.81 1.39
C PHE A 100 -15.93 -20.85 2.48
N GLU A 101 -16.84 -21.83 2.45
CA GLU A 101 -17.89 -21.95 3.49
C GLU A 101 -17.33 -22.21 4.88
N PHE A 102 -16.20 -22.94 4.98
CA PHE A 102 -15.48 -23.08 6.25
C PHE A 102 -14.78 -21.78 6.63
N ILE A 103 -14.00 -21.19 5.72
CA ILE A 103 -13.25 -19.94 5.95
C ILE A 103 -14.20 -18.83 6.40
N LYS A 104 -15.35 -18.65 5.74
CA LYS A 104 -16.39 -17.65 6.06
C LYS A 104 -16.88 -17.72 7.51
N ARG A 105 -16.89 -18.90 8.13
CA ARG A 105 -17.34 -19.13 9.52
C ARG A 105 -16.20 -19.08 10.54
N ALA A 106 -14.95 -19.04 10.08
CA ALA A 106 -13.79 -19.03 10.94
C ALA A 106 -13.54 -17.64 11.53
N LYS A 107 -13.05 -17.61 12.77
CA LYS A 107 -12.39 -16.45 13.37
C LYS A 107 -10.93 -16.37 12.98
N ALA A 108 -10.26 -17.51 12.85
CA ALA A 108 -8.86 -17.61 12.45
C ALA A 108 -8.62 -18.78 11.50
N ILE A 109 -7.68 -18.61 10.59
CA ILE A 109 -7.29 -19.60 9.58
C ILE A 109 -5.84 -19.98 9.82
N VAL A 110 -5.57 -21.28 9.92
CA VAL A 110 -4.23 -21.86 9.92
C VAL A 110 -4.06 -22.63 8.62
N PHE A 111 -3.13 -22.20 7.76
CA PHE A 111 -2.88 -22.80 6.46
C PHE A 111 -1.52 -23.49 6.46
N VAL A 112 -1.46 -24.77 6.10
CA VAL A 112 -0.20 -25.52 6.09
C VAL A 112 0.38 -25.60 4.69
N ILE A 113 1.66 -25.28 4.53
CA ILE A 113 2.42 -25.52 3.30
C ILE A 113 3.37 -26.68 3.56
N SER A 114 3.27 -27.77 2.80
CA SER A 114 4.08 -28.98 3.03
C SER A 114 5.47 -28.93 2.42
N GLY A 115 5.72 -28.04 1.45
CA GLY A 115 6.95 -28.00 0.67
C GLY A 115 6.81 -27.28 -0.67
N PRO A 116 7.92 -27.12 -1.41
CA PRO A 116 7.91 -26.53 -2.74
C PRO A 116 7.06 -27.33 -3.74
N PRO A 117 6.57 -26.68 -4.82
CA PRO A 117 5.86 -27.38 -5.88
C PRO A 117 6.77 -28.41 -6.55
N ALA A 118 6.22 -29.59 -6.87
CA ALA A 118 6.87 -30.52 -7.79
C ALA A 118 6.55 -30.10 -9.24
N ASP A 119 7.34 -30.54 -10.21
CA ASP A 119 7.14 -30.18 -11.62
C ASP A 119 5.69 -30.45 -12.08
N GLY A 120 5.00 -29.37 -12.47
CA GLY A 120 3.60 -29.41 -12.95
C GLY A 120 2.52 -29.32 -11.87
N ASP A 121 2.87 -29.20 -10.58
CA ASP A 121 1.91 -28.96 -9.50
C ASP A 121 1.60 -27.47 -9.31
N VAL A 122 0.38 -27.17 -8.87
CA VAL A 122 -0.01 -25.82 -8.41
C VAL A 122 0.72 -25.49 -7.11
N SER A 123 1.24 -24.26 -7.02
CA SER A 123 1.97 -23.78 -5.85
C SER A 123 1.06 -23.69 -4.61
N GLN A 124 1.47 -24.31 -3.51
CA GLN A 124 0.72 -24.19 -2.25
C GLN A 124 0.74 -22.77 -1.67
N VAL A 125 1.73 -21.96 -2.07
CA VAL A 125 1.80 -20.53 -1.75
C VAL A 125 0.65 -19.77 -2.42
N GLU A 126 0.36 -20.06 -3.70
CA GLU A 126 -0.77 -19.46 -4.42
C GLU A 126 -2.12 -19.90 -3.84
N LEU A 127 -2.22 -21.16 -3.41
CA LEU A 127 -3.40 -21.68 -2.70
C LEU A 127 -3.59 -21.00 -1.34
N ALA A 128 -2.50 -20.79 -0.59
CA ALA A 128 -2.51 -20.04 0.65
C ALA A 128 -2.95 -18.58 0.42
N ASP A 129 -2.51 -17.93 -0.65
CA ASP A 129 -2.92 -16.57 -0.99
C ASP A 129 -4.40 -16.50 -1.37
N THR A 130 -4.91 -17.52 -2.07
CA THR A 130 -6.34 -17.65 -2.37
C THR A 130 -7.17 -17.76 -1.08
N ALA A 131 -6.75 -18.62 -0.13
CA ALA A 131 -7.41 -18.75 1.17
C ALA A 131 -7.33 -17.45 1.99
N ARG A 132 -6.19 -16.74 1.94
CA ARG A 132 -5.99 -15.43 2.58
C ARG A 132 -6.97 -14.38 2.03
N LYS A 133 -7.12 -14.28 0.71
CA LYS A 133 -8.10 -13.37 0.08
C LYS A 133 -9.53 -13.68 0.52
N MET A 134 -9.89 -14.96 0.67
CA MET A 134 -11.19 -15.37 1.20
C MET A 134 -11.36 -15.08 2.70
N ALA A 135 -10.25 -14.97 3.44
CA ALA A 135 -10.25 -14.70 4.87
C ALA A 135 -10.49 -13.21 5.21
N GLU A 136 -10.43 -12.30 4.24
CA GLU A 136 -10.59 -10.85 4.46
C GLU A 136 -9.65 -10.35 5.57
N GLU A 137 -10.17 -9.73 6.64
CA GLU A 137 -9.38 -9.19 7.76
C GLU A 137 -9.06 -10.21 8.87
N ARG A 138 -9.51 -11.47 8.72
CA ARG A 138 -9.34 -12.48 9.78
C ARG A 138 -7.90 -12.98 9.85
N PRO A 139 -7.37 -13.25 11.06
CA PRO A 139 -6.05 -13.82 11.24
C PRO A 139 -5.79 -15.02 10.33
N HIS A 140 -4.79 -14.88 9.45
CA HIS A 140 -4.34 -15.94 8.56
C HIS A 140 -2.88 -16.29 8.88
N ILE A 141 -2.67 -17.50 9.42
CA ILE A 141 -1.38 -17.99 9.90
C ILE A 141 -0.89 -19.08 8.96
N VAL A 142 0.29 -18.92 8.37
CA VAL A 142 0.91 -19.96 7.54
C VAL A 142 1.86 -20.80 8.38
N VAL A 143 1.70 -22.13 8.33
CA VAL A 143 2.64 -23.11 8.88
C VAL A 143 3.40 -23.74 7.73
N ALA A 144 4.63 -23.32 7.50
CA ALA A 144 5.49 -23.86 6.45
C ALA A 144 6.31 -25.04 6.98
N CYS A 145 6.07 -26.24 6.46
CA CYS A 145 6.75 -27.48 6.82
C CYS A 145 8.02 -27.73 5.98
N CYS A 146 8.66 -26.64 5.57
CA CYS A 146 9.82 -26.63 4.70
C CYS A 146 10.61 -25.36 4.96
N ASN A 147 11.82 -25.26 4.41
CA ASN A 147 12.63 -24.08 4.60
C ASN A 147 12.36 -23.10 3.46
N ILE A 148 11.54 -22.09 3.78
CA ILE A 148 11.07 -21.07 2.83
C ILE A 148 12.22 -20.40 2.07
N GLN A 149 13.40 -20.24 2.70
CA GLN A 149 14.54 -19.58 2.10
C GLN A 149 15.32 -20.50 1.15
N THR A 150 15.54 -21.76 1.52
CA THR A 150 16.24 -22.70 0.62
C THR A 150 15.37 -23.16 -0.53
N ASP A 151 14.05 -23.13 -0.32
CA ASP A 151 13.06 -23.62 -1.28
C ASP A 151 12.48 -22.47 -2.13
N ASP A 152 13.02 -21.25 -2.00
CA ASP A 152 12.67 -20.03 -2.76
C ASP A 152 11.15 -19.75 -2.81
N LEU A 153 10.47 -19.90 -1.67
CA LEU A 153 9.03 -19.71 -1.57
C LEU A 153 8.69 -18.22 -1.28
N SER A 154 8.00 -17.58 -2.22
CA SER A 154 7.53 -16.19 -2.06
C SER A 154 6.37 -16.09 -1.06
N VAL A 155 6.66 -15.90 0.21
CA VAL A 155 5.67 -15.82 1.30
C VAL A 155 5.47 -14.40 1.85
N ASP A 156 5.92 -13.41 1.11
CA ASP A 156 6.00 -12.00 1.52
C ASP A 156 4.64 -11.35 1.82
N ASP A 157 3.58 -11.83 1.16
CA ASP A 157 2.20 -11.37 1.30
C ASP A 157 1.49 -11.92 2.53
N PHE A 158 2.07 -12.93 3.19
CA PHE A 158 1.55 -13.43 4.45
C PHE A 158 2.06 -12.56 5.58
N ALA A 159 1.18 -12.26 6.52
CA ALA A 159 1.51 -11.40 7.63
C ALA A 159 1.97 -12.19 8.86
N THR A 160 1.69 -13.50 8.96
CA THR A 160 2.14 -14.36 10.07
C THR A 160 2.59 -15.73 9.57
N ILE A 161 3.84 -16.12 9.88
CA ILE A 161 4.43 -17.39 9.43
C ILE A 161 5.18 -18.11 10.55
N VAL A 162 4.84 -19.38 10.75
CA VAL A 162 5.57 -20.35 11.57
C VAL A 162 6.25 -21.35 10.65
N GLN A 163 7.58 -21.45 10.72
CA GLN A 163 8.37 -22.40 9.95
C GLN A 163 8.76 -23.60 10.81
N ILE A 164 8.61 -24.80 10.26
CA ILE A 164 9.09 -26.06 10.80
C ILE A 164 9.84 -26.84 9.71
N THR A 165 10.72 -27.76 10.11
CA THR A 165 11.61 -28.49 9.18
C THR A 165 10.91 -29.55 8.34
N GLY A 166 9.74 -29.99 8.78
CA GLY A 166 8.96 -31.04 8.16
C GLY A 166 7.63 -31.16 8.88
N TYR A 167 6.91 -32.25 8.63
CA TYR A 167 5.63 -32.55 9.25
C TYR A 167 5.73 -33.77 10.17
N ALA A 168 6.87 -33.95 10.86
CA ALA A 168 6.93 -34.96 11.92
C ALA A 168 5.99 -34.56 13.08
N PRO A 169 5.36 -35.51 13.78
CA PRO A 169 4.38 -35.19 14.84
C PRO A 169 4.89 -34.18 15.89
N SER A 170 6.14 -34.34 16.34
CA SER A 170 6.76 -33.43 17.32
C SER A 170 6.95 -32.00 16.79
N GLU A 171 7.20 -31.84 15.48
CA GLU A 171 7.38 -30.52 14.86
C GLU A 171 6.04 -29.80 14.72
N LEU A 172 4.99 -30.53 14.36
CA LEU A 172 3.61 -30.05 14.29
C LEU A 172 3.08 -29.63 15.66
N GLU A 173 3.35 -30.43 16.71
CA GLU A 173 3.01 -30.09 18.09
C GLU A 173 3.76 -28.85 18.59
N THR A 174 5.01 -28.67 18.18
CA THR A 174 5.81 -27.48 18.48
C THR A 174 5.23 -26.24 17.78
N ALA A 175 4.83 -26.36 16.51
CA ALA A 175 4.17 -25.27 15.79
C ALA A 175 2.88 -24.81 16.50
N ALA A 176 2.03 -25.74 16.94
CA ALA A 176 0.85 -25.42 17.73
C ALA A 176 1.20 -24.73 19.06
N SER A 177 2.26 -25.19 19.74
CA SER A 177 2.74 -24.58 20.99
C SER A 177 3.22 -23.13 20.79
N ILE A 178 3.83 -22.80 19.65
CA ILE A 178 4.19 -21.42 19.27
C ILE A 178 2.94 -20.60 18.97
N ILE A 179 2.02 -21.11 18.15
CA ILE A 179 0.79 -20.40 17.75
C ILE A 179 -0.02 -19.97 18.98
N PHE A 180 -0.07 -20.78 20.04
CA PHE A 180 -0.79 -20.48 21.29
C PHE A 180 0.11 -19.91 22.40
N GLY A 181 1.40 -19.72 22.14
CA GLY A 181 2.38 -19.12 23.05
C GLY A 181 2.62 -19.90 24.33
N ASP A 182 2.55 -21.23 24.28
CA ASP A 182 2.93 -22.11 25.38
C ASP A 182 4.44 -22.35 25.40
N GLN A 183 5.06 -22.27 24.23
CA GLN A 183 6.51 -22.16 24.11
C GLN A 183 6.87 -20.76 23.65
N ARG A 184 7.86 -20.16 24.31
CA ARG A 184 8.52 -18.97 23.77
C ARG A 184 9.20 -19.39 22.47
N PRO A 185 8.89 -18.76 21.32
CA PRO A 185 9.60 -19.07 20.09
C PRO A 185 11.10 -18.84 20.36
N PRO A 186 11.99 -19.77 19.96
CA PRO A 186 13.41 -19.48 19.91
C PRO A 186 13.57 -18.26 19.01
N ILE A 187 13.86 -17.10 19.62
CA ILE A 187 14.39 -15.97 18.87
C ILE A 187 15.75 -16.47 18.38
N PRO A 188 16.03 -16.46 17.07
CA PRO A 188 17.25 -17.07 16.54
C PRO A 188 18.49 -16.37 17.13
N ASN A 189 19.09 -16.98 18.14
CA ASN A 189 20.45 -16.69 18.58
C ASN A 189 21.40 -17.60 17.79
N ALA A 190 22.17 -16.96 16.90
CA ALA A 190 23.41 -17.43 16.28
C ALA A 190 23.36 -18.67 15.36
N MET A 191 22.67 -18.56 14.22
CA MET A 191 23.27 -18.99 12.94
C MET A 191 24.07 -17.81 12.37
N PRO A 192 25.12 -18.01 11.53
CA PRO A 192 25.93 -16.91 11.01
C PRO A 192 25.04 -15.91 10.30
N VAL A 193 24.79 -14.81 11.00
CA VAL A 193 24.06 -13.62 10.55
C VAL A 193 24.83 -12.88 9.44
N GLN A 194 25.84 -13.51 8.83
CA GLN A 194 26.63 -12.91 7.78
C GLN A 194 25.89 -12.88 6.44
N ASN A 195 24.83 -13.67 6.23
CA ASN A 195 24.07 -13.65 4.96
C ASN A 195 22.57 -13.36 5.05
N LEU A 196 21.94 -13.28 6.23
CA LEU A 196 20.47 -13.10 6.33
C LEU A 196 19.97 -12.11 7.40
N ILE A 197 20.88 -11.42 8.09
CA ILE A 197 20.72 -9.97 8.19
C ILE A 197 21.66 -9.47 7.09
N ILE A 198 21.11 -9.12 5.93
CA ILE A 198 21.85 -8.16 5.11
C ILE A 198 21.89 -6.93 5.98
N THR A 199 23.02 -6.70 6.65
CA THR A 199 23.29 -5.47 7.38
C THR A 199 22.80 -4.35 6.48
N PRO A 200 21.86 -3.50 6.92
CA PRO A 200 21.35 -2.43 6.08
C PRO A 200 22.53 -1.72 5.44
N GLN A 201 22.70 -1.93 4.14
CA GLN A 201 23.84 -1.40 3.43
C GLN A 201 23.41 -0.16 2.68
N ALA A 202 24.38 0.68 2.35
CA ALA A 202 24.14 1.75 1.41
C ALA A 202 24.00 1.14 0.01
N TRP A 203 22.88 1.41 -0.64
CA TRP A 203 22.64 1.05 -2.03
C TRP A 203 22.94 2.24 -2.94
N THR A 204 23.50 1.95 -4.12
CA THR A 204 23.64 2.94 -5.19
C THR A 204 22.26 3.32 -5.70
N VAL A 205 21.99 4.62 -5.72
CA VAL A 205 20.75 5.19 -6.26
C VAL A 205 21.06 5.84 -7.60
N ASP A 206 20.42 5.34 -8.65
CA ASP A 206 20.59 5.81 -10.03
C ASP A 206 19.35 6.58 -10.49
N HIS A 207 19.51 7.44 -11.50
CA HIS A 207 18.37 8.03 -12.20
C HIS A 207 17.62 6.98 -13.02
N CYS A 208 16.29 7.03 -12.97
CA CYS A 208 15.44 6.13 -13.73
C CYS A 208 15.15 6.69 -15.12
N HIS A 209 15.86 6.20 -16.13
CA HIS A 209 15.62 6.56 -17.52
C HIS A 209 14.59 5.65 -18.20
N ASP A 210 14.51 4.38 -17.82
CA ASP A 210 13.56 3.40 -18.35
C ASP A 210 12.45 3.12 -17.33
N MET A 211 11.21 3.42 -17.71
CA MET A 211 10.04 3.26 -16.84
C MET A 211 9.35 1.89 -16.97
N THR A 212 9.75 1.09 -17.97
CA THR A 212 9.18 -0.25 -18.21
C THR A 212 9.18 -1.13 -16.95
N PRO A 213 10.29 -1.27 -16.18
CA PRO A 213 10.28 -2.12 -14.98
C PRO A 213 9.48 -1.53 -13.81
N ILE A 214 9.09 -0.25 -13.87
CA ILE A 214 8.43 0.43 -12.75
C ILE A 214 6.98 0.00 -12.61
N HIS A 215 6.27 -0.28 -13.70
CA HIS A 215 4.90 -0.77 -13.63
C HIS A 215 4.79 -2.12 -12.91
N GLN A 216 5.73 -3.04 -13.15
CA GLN A 216 5.78 -4.32 -12.44
C GLN A 216 6.03 -4.08 -10.94
N LEU A 217 7.04 -3.27 -10.59
CA LEU A 217 7.34 -2.97 -9.19
C LEU A 217 6.17 -2.27 -8.48
N TRP A 218 5.48 -1.37 -9.19
CA TRP A 218 4.29 -0.66 -8.72
C TRP A 218 3.17 -1.62 -8.35
N THR A 219 2.81 -2.51 -9.28
CA THR A 219 1.72 -3.49 -9.08
C THR A 219 2.05 -4.54 -8.03
N GLU A 220 3.33 -4.93 -7.90
CA GLU A 220 3.81 -5.83 -6.84
C GLU A 220 3.79 -5.17 -5.45
N CYS A 221 4.11 -3.87 -5.36
CA CYS A 221 4.25 -3.20 -4.06
C CYS A 221 2.97 -2.58 -3.52
N LEU A 222 1.99 -2.28 -4.38
CA LEU A 222 0.79 -1.52 -4.01
C LEU A 222 -0.48 -2.37 -4.12
N PRO A 223 -1.48 -2.13 -3.24
CA PRO A 223 -2.80 -2.72 -3.37
C PRO A 223 -3.44 -2.48 -4.75
N PRO A 224 -4.28 -3.41 -5.26
CA PRO A 224 -4.93 -3.28 -6.56
C PRO A 224 -5.68 -1.97 -6.81
N LYS A 225 -6.26 -1.36 -5.76
CA LYS A 225 -6.96 -0.07 -5.87
C LYS A 225 -6.07 1.11 -6.32
N TYR A 226 -4.75 0.98 -6.20
CA TYR A 226 -3.79 1.99 -6.67
C TYR A 226 -3.09 1.57 -7.97
N HIS A 227 -3.54 0.49 -8.63
CA HIS A 227 -2.97 0.08 -9.90
C HIS A 227 -3.41 1.03 -11.00
N LEU A 228 -2.46 1.46 -11.82
CA LEU A 228 -2.69 2.32 -12.97
C LEU A 228 -2.24 1.59 -14.23
N PRO A 229 -2.92 1.77 -15.37
CA PRO A 229 -2.39 1.33 -16.65
C PRO A 229 -0.97 1.88 -16.87
N GLN A 230 -0.09 1.07 -17.45
CA GLN A 230 1.32 1.44 -17.64
C GLN A 230 1.50 2.81 -18.30
N TRP A 231 0.71 3.15 -19.31
CA TRP A 231 0.81 4.42 -20.01
C TRP A 231 0.46 5.63 -19.11
N VAL A 232 -0.62 5.53 -18.33
CA VAL A 232 -1.03 6.56 -17.34
C VAL A 232 0.07 6.75 -16.31
N LEU A 233 0.58 5.63 -15.77
CA LEU A 233 1.65 5.65 -14.78
C LEU A 233 2.90 6.36 -15.32
N VAL A 234 3.32 6.06 -16.54
CA VAL A 234 4.49 6.68 -17.16
C VAL A 234 4.28 8.19 -17.35
N GLN A 235 3.11 8.63 -17.79
CA GLN A 235 2.80 10.06 -17.97
C GLN A 235 2.88 10.83 -16.66
N ILE A 236 2.42 10.26 -15.55
CA ILE A 236 2.43 10.93 -14.25
C ILE A 236 3.83 10.94 -13.62
N LEU A 237 4.60 9.87 -13.82
CA LEU A 237 5.96 9.78 -13.30
C LEU A 237 6.95 10.62 -14.11
N ARG A 238 6.72 10.85 -15.41
CA ARG A 238 7.57 11.69 -16.26
C ARG A 238 6.95 13.05 -16.50
N ARG A 239 7.34 14.03 -15.67
CA ARG A 239 7.03 15.44 -15.88
C ARG A 239 8.31 16.23 -16.02
N ASP A 240 8.59 16.64 -17.25
CA ASP A 240 9.83 17.35 -17.59
C ASP A 240 9.99 18.61 -16.74
N GLY A 241 11.18 18.81 -16.19
CA GLY A 241 11.52 19.96 -15.35
C GLY A 241 11.07 19.87 -13.88
N PHE A 242 10.11 19.00 -13.54
CA PHE A 242 9.49 18.96 -12.22
C PHE A 242 9.64 17.61 -11.50
N ALA A 243 9.69 16.51 -12.24
CA ALA A 243 9.81 15.16 -11.68
C ALA A 243 11.24 14.63 -11.76
N MET A 244 11.72 14.03 -10.67
CA MET A 244 12.95 13.23 -10.65
C MET A 244 12.63 11.81 -10.21
N ASN A 245 13.03 10.84 -11.02
CA ASN A 245 12.78 9.43 -10.79
C ASN A 245 14.10 8.73 -10.43
N TYR A 246 14.09 7.99 -9.33
CA TYR A 246 15.27 7.29 -8.81
C TYR A 246 14.99 5.80 -8.63
N ILE A 247 16.00 4.98 -8.90
CA ILE A 247 15.93 3.53 -8.76
C ILE A 247 17.11 2.99 -7.97
N VAL A 248 16.91 1.82 -7.39
CA VAL A 248 17.98 0.94 -6.92
C VAL A 248 17.90 -0.35 -7.71
N ARG A 249 19.04 -0.80 -8.23
CA ARG A 249 19.18 -2.08 -8.91
C ARG A 249 19.96 -3.06 -8.06
N GLU A 250 19.59 -4.34 -8.15
CA GLU A 250 20.41 -5.40 -7.62
C GLU A 250 21.74 -5.46 -8.40
N PRO A 251 22.91 -5.51 -7.72
CA PRO A 251 24.21 -5.50 -8.39
C PRO A 251 24.38 -6.62 -9.43
N GLU A 252 23.91 -7.82 -9.11
CA GLU A 252 24.13 -9.04 -9.90
C GLU A 252 23.19 -9.12 -11.10
N THR A 253 21.87 -9.04 -10.86
CA THR A 253 20.86 -9.22 -11.92
C THR A 253 20.52 -7.93 -12.66
N ARG A 254 20.92 -6.77 -12.11
CA ARG A 254 20.50 -5.42 -12.58
C ARG A 254 18.98 -5.20 -12.54
N GLN A 255 18.21 -6.09 -11.90
CA GLN A 255 16.78 -5.93 -11.68
C GLN A 255 16.50 -4.69 -10.83
N VAL A 256 15.46 -3.94 -11.16
CA VAL A 256 14.98 -2.84 -10.32
C VAL A 256 14.30 -3.40 -9.08
N ILE A 257 14.84 -3.09 -7.91
CA ILE A 257 14.35 -3.60 -6.61
C ILE A 257 13.82 -2.50 -5.69
N GLY A 258 14.02 -1.23 -6.08
CA GLY A 258 13.46 -0.08 -5.39
C GLY A 258 13.30 1.09 -6.34
N PHE A 259 12.32 1.93 -6.05
CA PHE A 259 11.97 3.10 -6.85
C PHE A 259 11.45 4.21 -5.94
N CYS A 260 11.79 5.46 -6.23
CA CYS A 260 11.05 6.61 -5.73
C CYS A 260 10.94 7.70 -6.80
N VAL A 261 9.87 8.49 -6.71
CA VAL A 261 9.70 9.70 -7.51
C VAL A 261 9.60 10.91 -6.59
N THR A 262 10.20 12.01 -7.01
CA THR A 262 10.04 13.31 -6.37
C THR A 262 9.48 14.33 -7.35
N TYR A 263 8.67 15.26 -6.84
CA TYR A 263 8.17 16.40 -7.60
C TYR A 263 8.59 17.71 -6.95
N THR A 264 8.81 18.74 -7.75
CA THR A 264 8.94 20.12 -7.29
C THR A 264 7.82 20.93 -7.91
N THR A 265 7.05 21.67 -7.11
CA THR A 265 5.93 22.51 -7.61
C THR A 265 5.97 23.88 -6.97
N TYR A 266 5.41 24.90 -7.64
CA TYR A 266 5.28 26.21 -7.02
C TYR A 266 4.25 26.16 -5.88
N ALA A 267 4.58 26.84 -4.79
CA ALA A 267 3.71 26.93 -3.62
C ALA A 267 2.63 28.01 -3.80
N ASN A 268 2.97 29.09 -4.51
CA ASN A 268 2.14 30.28 -4.71
C ASN A 268 2.45 30.97 -6.04
N ARG A 269 1.64 31.98 -6.39
CA ARG A 269 1.78 32.79 -7.61
C ARG A 269 3.13 33.49 -7.77
N GLU A 270 3.80 33.83 -6.67
CA GLU A 270 5.07 34.59 -6.68
C GLU A 270 6.21 33.81 -7.35
N GLY A 271 6.13 32.48 -7.38
CA GLY A 271 7.08 31.64 -8.12
C GLY A 271 8.46 31.48 -7.47
N GLU A 272 8.68 32.04 -6.26
CA GLU A 272 9.96 31.93 -5.55
C GLU A 272 10.00 30.76 -4.56
N ASN A 273 8.83 30.36 -4.05
CA ASN A 273 8.67 29.30 -3.07
C ASN A 273 8.25 28.00 -3.75
N LEU A 274 9.05 26.95 -3.56
CA LEU A 274 8.80 25.62 -4.09
C LEU A 274 8.47 24.63 -2.97
N LEU A 275 7.56 23.72 -3.28
CA LEU A 275 7.26 22.53 -2.50
C LEU A 275 7.99 21.34 -3.11
N GLY A 276 8.82 20.67 -2.31
CA GLY A 276 9.37 19.36 -2.62
C GLY A 276 8.42 18.26 -2.17
N SER A 277 8.15 17.30 -3.03
CA SER A 277 7.29 16.15 -2.73
C SER A 277 8.06 14.86 -2.93
N LEU A 278 8.08 13.98 -1.93
CA LEU A 278 8.42 12.57 -2.13
C LEU A 278 7.13 11.83 -2.49
N GLY A 279 6.80 11.79 -3.78
CA GLY A 279 5.50 11.34 -4.28
C GLY A 279 5.24 9.86 -4.00
N ILE A 280 6.24 9.00 -4.21
CA ILE A 280 6.17 7.59 -3.83
C ILE A 280 7.54 7.02 -3.50
N LEU A 281 7.58 6.01 -2.63
CA LEU A 281 8.77 5.20 -2.35
C LEU A 281 8.36 3.73 -2.25
N LEU A 282 8.90 2.91 -3.14
CA LEU A 282 8.61 1.48 -3.25
C LEU A 282 9.89 0.67 -3.09
N VAL A 283 9.78 -0.45 -2.38
CA VAL A 283 10.84 -1.45 -2.25
C VAL A 283 10.20 -2.81 -2.42
N LYS A 284 10.74 -3.59 -3.37
CA LYS A 284 10.33 -4.96 -3.66
C LYS A 284 10.38 -5.79 -2.38
N SER A 285 9.35 -6.60 -2.12
CA SER A 285 9.15 -7.17 -0.77
C SER A 285 10.35 -8.00 -0.30
N ALA A 286 10.87 -8.87 -1.17
CA ALA A 286 12.06 -9.68 -0.92
C ALA A 286 13.32 -8.88 -0.54
N TYR A 287 13.37 -7.58 -0.89
CA TYR A 287 14.50 -6.68 -0.65
C TYR A 287 14.28 -5.67 0.48
N ARG A 288 13.15 -5.75 1.19
CA ARG A 288 12.87 -4.91 2.37
C ARG A 288 13.81 -5.28 3.54
N GLY A 289 14.04 -4.33 4.44
CA GLY A 289 14.97 -4.51 5.57
C GLY A 289 16.46 -4.43 5.21
N ARG A 290 16.82 -4.35 3.93
CA ARG A 290 18.22 -4.37 3.45
C ARG A 290 18.87 -2.99 3.28
N GLY A 291 18.16 -1.90 3.61
CA GLY A 291 18.64 -0.52 3.44
C GLY A 291 18.20 0.19 2.14
N VAL A 292 17.60 -0.51 1.17
CA VAL A 292 17.17 0.05 -0.13
C VAL A 292 16.31 1.31 0.03
N GLY A 293 15.24 1.21 0.82
CA GLY A 293 14.34 2.34 1.05
C GLY A 293 15.01 3.52 1.77
N LEU A 294 15.99 3.24 2.65
CA LEU A 294 16.74 4.29 3.34
C LEU A 294 17.66 5.04 2.36
N SER A 295 18.34 4.31 1.46
CA SER A 295 19.16 4.91 0.40
C SER A 295 18.34 5.78 -0.53
N LEU A 296 17.19 5.29 -1.03
CA LEU A 296 16.28 6.06 -1.87
C LEU A 296 15.76 7.31 -1.16
N HIS A 297 15.26 7.17 0.07
CA HIS A 297 14.74 8.28 0.86
C HIS A 297 15.81 9.36 1.09
N ASN A 298 16.99 8.96 1.58
CA ASN A 298 18.05 9.92 1.90
C ASN A 298 18.56 10.62 0.64
N HIS A 299 18.70 9.89 -0.47
CA HIS A 299 19.08 10.48 -1.75
C HIS A 299 18.02 11.50 -2.22
N ALA A 300 16.75 11.10 -2.29
CA ALA A 300 15.66 11.94 -2.75
C ALA A 300 15.52 13.24 -1.93
N LEU A 301 15.52 13.14 -0.59
CA LEU A 301 15.46 14.31 0.28
C LEU A 301 16.69 15.21 0.12
N ALA A 302 17.89 14.64 0.00
CA ALA A 302 19.10 15.42 -0.22
C ALA A 302 19.09 16.17 -1.56
N GLN A 303 18.48 15.59 -2.61
CA GLN A 303 18.31 16.30 -3.89
C GLN A 303 17.27 17.40 -3.79
N LEU A 304 16.10 17.14 -3.19
CA LEU A 304 15.07 18.16 -2.99
C LEU A 304 15.60 19.39 -2.22
N ARG A 305 16.38 19.17 -1.16
CA ARG A 305 17.01 20.26 -0.37
C ARG A 305 18.03 21.10 -1.15
N LYS A 306 18.57 20.58 -2.25
CA LYS A 306 19.51 21.32 -3.12
C LYS A 306 18.78 22.17 -4.14
N VAL A 307 17.50 21.92 -4.40
CA VAL A 307 16.73 22.70 -5.36
C VAL A 307 16.45 24.08 -4.75
N ARG A 308 16.93 25.13 -5.41
CA ARG A 308 16.73 26.51 -4.97
C ARG A 308 15.24 26.83 -4.91
N GLY A 309 14.79 27.40 -3.80
CA GLY A 309 13.39 27.77 -3.56
C GLY A 309 12.58 26.70 -2.83
N VAL A 310 13.07 25.46 -2.73
CA VAL A 310 12.39 24.43 -1.94
C VAL A 310 12.49 24.78 -0.45
N ASN A 311 11.36 25.14 0.15
CA ASN A 311 11.27 25.56 1.56
C ASN A 311 10.54 24.53 2.46
N ARG A 312 9.83 23.59 1.83
CA ARG A 312 9.04 22.54 2.46
C ARG A 312 9.21 21.25 1.67
N ILE A 313 9.34 20.13 2.38
CA ILE A 313 9.35 18.78 1.81
C ILE A 313 8.23 17.97 2.45
N GLN A 314 7.40 17.31 1.64
CA GLN A 314 6.29 16.48 2.11
C GLN A 314 6.41 15.02 1.66
N LEU A 315 5.70 14.13 2.36
CA LEU A 315 5.45 12.77 1.88
C LEU A 315 4.12 12.74 1.13
N GLY A 316 4.10 12.04 -0.01
CA GLY A 316 3.06 12.24 -1.00
C GLY A 316 3.31 13.49 -1.82
N SER A 317 2.35 13.88 -2.66
CA SER A 317 2.48 15.00 -3.58
C SER A 317 1.23 15.88 -3.63
N ALA A 318 1.45 17.18 -3.86
CA ALA A 318 0.36 18.13 -4.09
C ALA A 318 -0.24 17.87 -5.48
N PHE A 319 0.60 18.04 -6.51
CA PHE A 319 0.33 17.80 -7.93
C PHE A 319 1.63 17.35 -8.66
N PRO A 320 1.60 16.34 -9.54
CA PRO A 320 0.51 15.39 -9.70
C PRO A 320 0.25 14.65 -8.39
N ARG A 321 -1.01 14.35 -8.08
CA ARG A 321 -1.42 13.74 -6.82
C ARG A 321 -1.52 12.23 -6.99
N LEU A 322 -0.37 11.56 -6.87
CA LEU A 322 -0.33 10.11 -6.72
C LEU A 322 -0.96 9.74 -5.37
N LEU A 323 -0.28 10.01 -4.28
CA LEU A 323 -0.84 9.82 -2.95
C LEU A 323 -0.79 11.16 -2.23
N ARG A 324 -1.87 11.53 -1.54
CA ARG A 324 -1.90 12.79 -0.79
C ARG A 324 -0.98 12.77 0.45
N GLY A 325 -0.63 11.58 0.92
CA GLY A 325 0.27 11.35 2.04
C GLY A 325 0.61 9.88 2.20
N VAL A 326 1.07 9.48 3.38
CA VAL A 326 1.29 8.05 3.68
C VAL A 326 -0.05 7.38 3.98
N PRO A 327 -0.45 6.30 3.28
CA PRO A 327 -1.73 5.63 3.55
C PRO A 327 -1.89 5.26 5.04
N ALA A 328 -3.06 5.55 5.59
CA ALA A 328 -3.31 5.50 7.04
C ALA A 328 -3.27 4.07 7.60
N ASP A 329 -3.51 3.07 6.77
CA ASP A 329 -3.41 1.63 7.06
C ASP A 329 -2.00 1.06 6.82
N SER A 330 -1.07 1.85 6.26
CA SER A 330 0.27 1.37 5.91
C SER A 330 1.18 1.16 7.14
N SER A 331 1.92 0.05 7.14
CA SER A 331 3.02 -0.17 8.10
C SER A 331 4.20 0.79 7.91
N ALA A 332 4.25 1.50 6.78
CA ALA A 332 5.34 2.45 6.48
C ALA A 332 5.33 3.68 7.42
N LYS A 333 4.21 4.00 8.08
CA LYS A 333 4.10 5.13 9.01
C LYS A 333 5.20 5.12 10.07
N GLU A 334 5.43 3.98 10.71
CA GLU A 334 6.47 3.81 11.75
C GLU A 334 7.88 3.89 11.17
N TRP A 335 8.06 3.48 9.91
CA TRP A 335 9.33 3.59 9.21
C TRP A 335 9.70 5.05 8.97
N PHE A 336 8.76 5.88 8.53
CA PHE A 336 8.95 7.32 8.37
C PHE A 336 9.05 8.04 9.72
N ALA A 337 8.24 7.67 10.73
CA ALA A 337 8.29 8.28 12.07
C ALA A 337 9.68 8.14 12.72
N ARG A 338 10.31 6.97 12.59
CA ARG A 338 11.70 6.73 13.03
C ARG A 338 12.75 7.56 12.30
N ARG A 339 12.37 8.26 11.23
CA ARG A 339 13.23 9.13 10.40
C ARG A 339 12.89 10.60 10.56
N GLY A 340 12.13 10.96 11.59
CA GLY A 340 11.85 12.35 11.96
C GLY A 340 10.56 12.93 11.38
N TRP A 341 9.76 12.14 10.67
CA TRP A 341 8.45 12.59 10.20
C TRP A 341 7.42 12.54 11.34
N GLU A 342 6.79 13.66 11.67
CA GLU A 342 5.75 13.71 12.71
C GLU A 342 4.44 13.12 12.18
N MET A 343 4.11 11.87 12.56
CA MET A 343 3.02 11.09 11.98
C MET A 343 1.72 11.05 12.81
N ASN A 344 1.76 11.53 14.06
CA ASN A 344 0.69 11.36 15.04
C ASN A 344 0.26 12.69 15.71
N GLY A 345 0.61 13.82 15.11
CA GLY A 345 0.19 15.15 15.54
C GLY A 345 -1.25 15.46 15.15
N SER A 346 -1.81 16.48 15.79
CA SER A 346 -3.18 16.96 15.59
C SER A 346 -3.28 18.16 14.64
N GLN A 347 -2.16 18.57 14.05
CA GLN A 347 -2.07 19.73 13.14
C GLN A 347 -1.76 19.28 11.72
N ARG A 348 -2.13 20.11 10.72
CA ARG A 348 -1.76 19.89 9.32
C ARG A 348 -0.24 19.77 9.17
N GLY A 349 0.19 18.89 8.27
CA GLY A 349 1.62 18.58 8.11
C GLY A 349 2.27 17.77 9.22
N ARG A 350 1.53 17.37 10.25
CA ARG A 350 2.03 16.60 11.39
C ARG A 350 1.29 15.28 11.59
N GLY A 351 0.64 14.77 10.55
CA GLY A 351 -0.03 13.46 10.58
C GLY A 351 -1.53 13.54 10.83
N LEU A 352 -2.11 14.72 10.60
CA LEU A 352 -3.56 14.86 10.53
C LEU A 352 -4.09 14.03 9.35
N ASP A 353 -5.26 13.41 9.55
CA ASP A 353 -5.90 12.62 8.49
C ASP A 353 -6.35 13.52 7.34
N VAL A 354 -6.20 12.99 6.14
CA VAL A 354 -6.71 13.55 4.90
C VAL A 354 -7.29 12.41 4.08
N SER A 355 -8.47 12.62 3.50
CA SER A 355 -9.24 11.56 2.86
C SER A 355 -9.65 11.92 1.44
N ASP A 356 -9.62 10.91 0.59
CA ASP A 356 -10.24 10.93 -0.73
C ASP A 356 -11.61 10.25 -0.63
N TRP A 357 -12.61 10.81 -1.29
CA TRP A 357 -14.00 10.39 -1.19
C TRP A 357 -14.59 10.05 -2.55
N LEU A 358 -15.51 9.11 -2.59
CA LEU A 358 -16.28 8.74 -3.76
C LEU A 358 -17.77 8.85 -3.44
N LEU A 359 -18.53 9.51 -4.30
CA LEU A 359 -19.99 9.55 -4.23
C LEU A 359 -20.58 9.03 -5.53
N ARG A 360 -21.51 8.09 -5.42
CA ARG A 360 -22.42 7.76 -6.52
C ARG A 360 -23.61 8.71 -6.43
N PHE A 361 -24.00 9.32 -7.54
CA PHE A 361 -25.06 10.34 -7.51
C PHE A 361 -26.40 9.78 -7.00
N ASP A 362 -26.68 8.50 -7.25
CA ASP A 362 -27.87 7.81 -6.73
C ASP A 362 -27.88 7.67 -5.19
N ASP A 363 -26.70 7.69 -4.56
CA ASP A 363 -26.55 7.58 -3.10
C ASP A 363 -26.65 8.96 -2.42
N MET A 364 -26.71 10.05 -3.21
CA MET A 364 -26.84 11.41 -2.69
C MET A 364 -28.26 11.62 -2.16
N PRO A 365 -28.45 12.08 -0.91
CA PRO A 365 -29.78 12.29 -0.37
C PRO A 365 -30.52 13.38 -1.16
N ALA A 366 -31.83 13.23 -1.29
CA ALA A 366 -32.69 14.26 -1.87
C ALA A 366 -32.73 15.47 -0.93
N ILE A 367 -31.87 16.46 -1.16
CA ILE A 367 -31.81 17.66 -0.34
C ILE A 367 -32.58 18.80 -1.05
N SER A 368 -33.65 19.26 -0.41
CA SER A 368 -34.31 20.50 -0.82
C SER A 368 -33.64 21.67 -0.13
N PHE A 369 -32.88 22.44 -0.90
CA PHE A 369 -32.21 23.63 -0.42
C PHE A 369 -33.10 24.86 -0.62
N SER A 370 -33.45 25.60 0.44
CA SER A 370 -33.92 26.99 0.27
C SER A 370 -32.79 27.79 -0.38
N SER A 371 -33.06 28.73 -1.30
CA SER A 371 -31.97 29.47 -1.99
C SER A 371 -30.99 30.12 -1.00
N ALA A 372 -31.49 30.65 0.13
CA ALA A 372 -30.68 31.29 1.17
C ALA A 372 -29.75 32.40 0.62
N GLY A 373 -30.13 33.01 -0.50
CA GLY A 373 -29.30 34.00 -1.22
C GLY A 373 -28.11 33.40 -1.99
N LEU A 374 -27.96 32.08 -1.99
CA LEU A 374 -26.88 31.37 -2.67
C LEU A 374 -27.27 30.95 -4.08
N THR A 375 -26.34 31.16 -5.02
CA THR A 375 -26.45 30.66 -6.39
C THR A 375 -25.18 29.90 -6.77
N PHE A 376 -25.31 28.88 -7.61
CA PHE A 376 -24.18 28.06 -8.08
C PHE A 376 -24.25 27.92 -9.58
N ARG A 377 -23.13 28.20 -10.26
CA ARG A 377 -23.04 28.20 -11.73
C ARG A 377 -21.61 27.99 -12.20
N GLN A 378 -21.45 27.66 -13.47
CA GLN A 378 -20.13 27.63 -14.10
C GLN A 378 -19.51 29.03 -14.15
N CYS A 379 -18.18 29.09 -14.10
CA CYS A 379 -17.40 30.30 -14.24
C CYS A 379 -17.41 30.79 -15.69
N GLY A 380 -17.63 32.10 -15.88
CA GLY A 380 -17.40 32.75 -17.17
C GLY A 380 -15.94 33.11 -17.38
N ILE A 381 -15.53 33.22 -18.65
CA ILE A 381 -14.16 33.61 -19.03
C ILE A 381 -13.79 34.99 -18.46
N MET A 382 -14.73 35.94 -18.47
CA MET A 382 -14.45 37.33 -18.07
C MET A 382 -14.19 37.50 -16.57
N GLU A 383 -14.73 36.63 -15.71
CA GLU A 383 -14.59 36.72 -14.26
C GLU A 383 -13.52 35.77 -13.70
N PHE A 384 -12.90 34.94 -14.55
CA PHE A 384 -11.93 33.93 -14.13
C PHE A 384 -10.70 34.52 -13.41
N HIS A 385 -10.28 35.73 -13.77
CA HIS A 385 -9.19 36.42 -13.06
C HIS A 385 -9.52 36.65 -11.57
N GLN A 386 -10.80 36.90 -11.24
CA GLN A 386 -11.23 37.05 -9.85
C GLN A 386 -11.15 35.72 -9.10
N VAL A 387 -11.42 34.60 -9.79
CA VAL A 387 -11.25 33.25 -9.24
C VAL A 387 -9.78 32.99 -8.90
N LEU A 388 -8.86 33.33 -9.81
CA LEU A 388 -7.42 33.19 -9.57
C LEU A 388 -6.98 33.99 -8.34
N ASP A 389 -7.41 35.24 -8.20
CA ASP A 389 -7.08 36.09 -7.04
C ASP A 389 -7.70 35.55 -5.73
N ILE A 390 -8.90 34.96 -5.78
CA ILE A 390 -9.52 34.30 -4.63
C ILE A 390 -8.73 33.07 -4.22
N VAL A 391 -8.42 32.20 -5.19
CA VAL A 391 -7.70 30.94 -4.95
C VAL A 391 -6.30 31.23 -4.41
N ASP A 392 -5.53 32.13 -5.01
CA ASP A 392 -4.18 32.51 -4.55
C ASP A 392 -4.18 32.94 -3.08
N ARG A 393 -5.08 33.87 -2.73
CA ARG A 393 -5.22 34.37 -1.35
C ARG A 393 -5.59 33.25 -0.37
N ASP A 394 -6.70 32.56 -0.62
CA ASP A 394 -7.26 31.62 0.35
C ASP A 394 -6.47 30.33 0.43
N SER A 395 -5.87 29.87 -0.68
CA SER A 395 -5.01 28.70 -0.65
C SER A 395 -3.73 28.99 0.13
N ALA A 396 -3.12 30.17 -0.04
CA ALA A 396 -1.98 30.59 0.76
C ALA A 396 -2.34 30.71 2.25
N ARG A 397 -3.46 31.38 2.58
CA ARG A 397 -3.94 31.53 3.96
C ARG A 397 -4.19 30.19 4.65
N LYS A 398 -4.69 29.21 3.91
CA LYS A 398 -5.04 27.87 4.43
C LYS A 398 -3.92 26.84 4.28
N ASP A 399 -2.74 27.23 3.80
CA ASP A 399 -1.60 26.32 3.53
C ASP A 399 -1.94 25.18 2.53
N ASN A 400 -2.79 25.48 1.55
CA ASN A 400 -3.18 24.58 0.46
C ASN A 400 -2.26 24.81 -0.75
N MET A 401 -1.12 24.13 -0.77
CA MET A 401 -0.10 24.31 -1.81
C MET A 401 -0.51 23.77 -3.19
N GLY A 402 -0.11 24.46 -4.25
CA GLY A 402 -0.30 24.04 -5.64
C GLY A 402 -1.70 24.27 -6.21
N TRP A 403 -2.65 24.79 -5.42
CA TRP A 403 -4.02 25.02 -5.90
C TRP A 403 -4.10 26.11 -6.96
N TYR A 404 -3.35 27.21 -6.77
CA TYR A 404 -3.29 28.31 -7.75
C TYR A 404 -2.86 27.79 -9.13
N ASP A 405 -1.80 26.99 -9.19
CA ASP A 405 -1.28 26.44 -10.45
C ASP A 405 -2.31 25.55 -11.18
N GLU A 406 -3.10 24.76 -10.44
CA GLU A 406 -4.16 23.96 -11.06
C GLU A 406 -5.25 24.81 -11.72
N TYR A 407 -5.66 25.90 -11.08
CA TYR A 407 -6.58 26.84 -11.72
C TYR A 407 -5.88 27.58 -12.88
N LEU A 408 -4.63 28.00 -12.72
CA LEU A 408 -3.89 28.75 -13.74
C LEU A 408 -3.80 27.99 -15.08
N LYS A 409 -3.74 26.65 -15.07
CA LYS A 409 -3.78 25.82 -16.29
C LYS A 409 -5.01 26.06 -17.17
N LEU A 410 -6.11 26.55 -16.59
CA LEU A 410 -7.34 26.83 -17.33
C LEU A 410 -7.32 28.20 -18.00
N GLU A 411 -6.39 29.09 -17.63
CA GLU A 411 -6.32 30.45 -18.17
C GLU A 411 -6.17 30.43 -19.71
N GLY A 412 -7.05 31.18 -20.39
CA GLY A 412 -7.06 31.24 -21.85
C GLY A 412 -7.62 29.98 -22.55
N THR A 413 -8.14 29.01 -21.81
CA THR A 413 -8.76 27.79 -22.36
C THR A 413 -10.28 27.78 -22.15
N MET A 414 -10.99 26.88 -22.84
CA MET A 414 -12.41 26.62 -22.57
C MET A 414 -12.64 25.87 -21.25
N GLY A 415 -11.57 25.37 -20.61
CA GLY A 415 -11.64 24.65 -19.33
C GLY A 415 -12.06 25.52 -18.15
N VAL A 416 -12.12 26.85 -18.31
CA VAL A 416 -12.70 27.77 -17.30
C VAL A 416 -14.12 27.36 -16.93
N GLU A 417 -14.89 26.82 -17.87
CA GLU A 417 -16.25 26.33 -17.65
C GLU A 417 -16.35 25.12 -16.70
N ASP A 418 -15.23 24.44 -16.43
CA ASP A 418 -15.17 23.34 -15.47
C ASP A 418 -15.07 23.84 -14.01
N VAL A 419 -14.92 25.16 -13.81
CA VAL A 419 -14.98 25.78 -12.49
C VAL A 419 -16.42 26.09 -12.11
N ILE A 420 -16.85 25.58 -10.96
CA ILE A 420 -18.15 25.88 -10.36
C ILE A 420 -17.98 26.95 -9.29
N LEU A 421 -18.69 28.06 -9.46
CA LEU A 421 -18.73 29.18 -8.53
C LEU A 421 -19.92 29.02 -7.58
N GLY A 422 -19.72 29.33 -6.30
CA GLY A 422 -20.77 29.61 -5.34
C GLY A 422 -20.80 31.10 -5.05
N LEU A 423 -21.96 31.73 -5.26
CA LEU A 423 -22.15 33.17 -5.06
C LEU A 423 -23.18 33.44 -3.98
N GLU A 424 -22.95 34.48 -3.18
CA GLU A 424 -23.93 35.09 -2.29
C GLU A 424 -24.25 36.49 -2.83
N GLY A 425 -25.45 36.64 -3.41
CA GLY A 425 -25.71 37.74 -4.34
C GLY A 425 -24.76 37.69 -5.53
N GLU A 426 -24.02 38.77 -5.78
CA GLU A 426 -23.01 38.88 -6.84
C GLU A 426 -21.59 38.52 -6.37
N THR A 427 -21.39 38.24 -5.08
CA THR A 427 -20.06 38.00 -4.51
C THR A 427 -19.70 36.52 -4.63
N ILE A 428 -18.56 36.22 -5.25
CA ILE A 428 -18.00 34.86 -5.26
C ILE A 428 -17.49 34.53 -3.86
N ILE A 429 -18.08 33.53 -3.23
CA ILE A 429 -17.72 33.04 -1.88
C ILE A 429 -17.14 31.63 -1.89
N ALA A 430 -17.30 30.90 -2.99
CA ALA A 430 -16.72 29.58 -3.14
C ALA A 430 -16.40 29.25 -4.60
N THR A 431 -15.43 28.37 -4.80
CA THR A 431 -15.05 27.84 -6.11
C THR A 431 -14.62 26.38 -5.97
N ALA A 432 -14.97 25.54 -6.93
CA ALA A 432 -14.49 24.17 -7.06
C ALA A 432 -14.12 23.89 -8.51
N LEU A 433 -13.01 23.16 -8.70
CA LEU A 433 -12.58 22.74 -10.02
C LEU A 433 -13.09 21.32 -10.27
N THR A 434 -13.93 21.15 -11.29
CA THR A 434 -14.41 19.84 -11.73
C THR A 434 -13.59 19.35 -12.93
N TYR A 435 -13.55 18.05 -13.16
CA TYR A 435 -12.88 17.47 -14.33
C TYR A 435 -13.46 16.10 -14.66
N ALA A 436 -13.42 15.70 -15.92
CA ALA A 436 -13.92 14.42 -16.38
C ALA A 436 -13.03 13.87 -17.52
N PRO A 437 -12.97 12.54 -17.70
CA PRO A 437 -12.25 11.93 -18.82
C PRO A 437 -12.74 12.49 -20.17
N ASN A 438 -11.84 12.66 -21.14
CA ASN A 438 -12.13 13.07 -22.52
C ASN A 438 -12.65 14.51 -22.74
N TYR A 439 -12.68 15.36 -21.72
CA TYR A 439 -13.08 16.78 -21.86
C TYR A 439 -11.91 17.76 -21.96
N GLY A 440 -10.67 17.27 -22.06
CA GLY A 440 -9.48 18.09 -22.32
C GLY A 440 -9.00 18.94 -21.15
N SER A 441 -9.49 18.68 -19.93
CA SER A 441 -9.03 19.35 -18.71
C SER A 441 -7.64 18.83 -18.31
N GLY A 442 -6.65 19.73 -18.19
CA GLY A 442 -5.30 19.39 -17.76
C GLY A 442 -5.22 18.83 -16.34
N VAL A 443 -6.24 19.06 -15.50
CA VAL A 443 -6.31 18.51 -14.13
C VAL A 443 -6.44 16.99 -14.11
N TYR A 444 -7.02 16.42 -15.17
CA TYR A 444 -7.09 14.98 -15.33
C TYR A 444 -5.69 14.34 -15.42
N GLU A 445 -4.70 15.05 -15.96
CA GLU A 445 -3.31 14.56 -16.05
C GLU A 445 -2.61 14.56 -14.68
N ASP A 446 -3.18 15.27 -13.71
CA ASP A 446 -2.65 15.48 -12.36
C ASP A 446 -3.22 14.53 -11.32
N ILE A 447 -4.46 14.08 -11.51
CA ILE A 447 -5.16 13.21 -10.57
C ILE A 447 -5.74 12.00 -11.33
N PRO A 448 -5.05 10.85 -11.35
CA PRO A 448 -5.44 9.71 -12.20
C PRO A 448 -6.64 8.91 -11.67
N TRP A 449 -7.02 9.12 -10.42
CA TRP A 449 -7.88 8.20 -9.70
C TRP A 449 -9.31 8.08 -10.25
N PRO A 450 -9.98 9.14 -10.72
CA PRO A 450 -11.30 9.00 -11.33
C PRO A 450 -11.33 7.96 -12.46
N ASP A 451 -10.42 8.05 -13.43
CA ASP A 451 -10.35 7.11 -14.56
C ASP A 451 -9.94 5.70 -14.12
N ALA A 452 -9.03 5.60 -13.15
CA ALA A 452 -8.63 4.32 -12.58
C ALA A 452 -9.78 3.61 -11.85
N ILE A 453 -10.71 4.37 -11.25
CA ILE A 453 -11.90 3.85 -10.57
C ILE A 453 -12.97 3.44 -11.60
N GLY A 454 -13.22 4.27 -12.61
CA GLY A 454 -14.16 3.96 -13.67
C GLY A 454 -14.37 5.09 -14.67
N ALA A 455 -14.71 4.72 -15.90
CA ALA A 455 -14.94 5.68 -17.00
C ALA A 455 -16.14 6.62 -16.79
N ASP A 456 -17.00 6.34 -15.80
CA ASP A 456 -18.16 7.17 -15.43
C ASP A 456 -17.93 8.00 -14.15
N VAL A 457 -16.68 8.14 -13.72
CA VAL A 457 -16.28 8.90 -12.54
C VAL A 457 -15.68 10.24 -12.95
N GLY A 458 -16.33 11.33 -12.54
CA GLY A 458 -15.76 12.67 -12.60
C GLY A 458 -14.97 13.01 -11.34
N GLY A 459 -14.18 14.06 -11.37
CA GLY A 459 -13.42 14.55 -10.22
C GLY A 459 -13.81 15.97 -9.83
N VAL A 460 -13.61 16.27 -8.54
CA VAL A 460 -13.73 17.61 -7.96
C VAL A 460 -12.52 17.85 -7.06
N THR A 461 -11.76 18.90 -7.34
CA THR A 461 -10.55 19.25 -6.59
C THR A 461 -10.52 20.74 -6.23
N CYS A 462 -9.53 21.11 -5.41
CA CYS A 462 -9.21 22.50 -5.05
C CYS A 462 -10.44 23.34 -4.64
N ILE A 463 -11.30 22.76 -3.78
CA ILE A 463 -12.50 23.43 -3.25
C ILE A 463 -12.10 24.56 -2.30
N CYS A 464 -12.28 25.80 -2.75
CA CYS A 464 -11.97 27.00 -1.99
C CYS A 464 -13.26 27.68 -1.50
N ILE A 465 -13.34 28.00 -0.21
CA ILE A 465 -14.45 28.74 0.41
C ILE A 465 -13.85 29.91 1.19
N THR A 466 -14.35 31.13 0.99
CA THR A 466 -13.86 32.36 1.62
C THR A 466 -14.51 32.59 2.99
N ASP A 467 -14.28 31.66 3.91
CA ASP A 467 -14.93 31.56 5.24
C ASP A 467 -14.44 32.55 6.31
N ASP A 468 -13.51 33.44 5.97
CA ASP A 468 -13.02 34.52 6.83
C ASP A 468 -13.61 35.89 6.47
N ARG A 469 -14.42 35.95 5.42
CA ARG A 469 -15.04 37.17 4.92
C ARG A 469 -16.32 37.52 5.69
N PRO A 470 -16.44 38.73 6.27
CA PRO A 470 -17.68 39.19 6.89
C PRO A 470 -18.88 39.19 5.93
N GLU A 471 -18.60 39.27 4.63
CA GLU A 471 -19.61 39.24 3.56
C GLU A 471 -20.27 37.86 3.43
N MET A 472 -19.62 36.79 3.89
CA MET A 472 -20.19 35.44 3.88
C MET A 472 -21.13 35.27 5.08
N VAL A 473 -22.43 35.38 4.83
CA VAL A 473 -23.47 35.26 5.88
C VAL A 473 -23.83 33.79 6.12
N ASN A 474 -23.84 33.00 5.06
CA ASN A 474 -24.10 31.56 5.15
C ASN A 474 -22.93 30.81 5.82
N ASN A 475 -23.23 29.75 6.58
CA ASN A 475 -22.17 28.94 7.18
C ASN A 475 -21.42 28.09 6.13
N ARG A 476 -20.15 27.80 6.41
CA ARG A 476 -19.23 27.06 5.52
C ARG A 476 -19.79 25.71 5.06
N ASP A 477 -20.40 24.96 5.96
CA ASP A 477 -20.88 23.61 5.66
C ASP A 477 -22.09 23.64 4.71
N SER A 478 -22.99 24.61 4.87
CA SER A 478 -24.10 24.87 3.95
C SER A 478 -23.58 25.20 2.54
N VAL A 479 -22.56 26.05 2.43
CA VAL A 479 -21.94 26.40 1.15
C VAL A 479 -21.26 25.17 0.53
N MET A 480 -20.48 24.41 1.31
CA MET A 480 -19.83 23.18 0.85
C MET A 480 -20.85 22.19 0.29
N ILE A 481 -21.90 21.86 1.06
CA ILE A 481 -22.91 20.87 0.65
C ILE A 481 -23.56 21.26 -0.69
N ARG A 482 -23.93 22.53 -0.85
CA ARG A 482 -24.59 23.03 -2.06
C ARG A 482 -23.64 23.13 -3.26
N LEU A 483 -22.38 23.47 -3.01
CA LEU A 483 -21.34 23.45 -4.02
C LEU A 483 -21.12 22.03 -4.54
N LEU A 484 -21.04 21.04 -3.65
CA LEU A 484 -20.90 19.63 -4.03
C LEU A 484 -22.12 19.13 -4.82
N ASP A 485 -23.34 19.51 -4.44
CA ASP A 485 -24.56 19.23 -5.22
C ASP A 485 -24.50 19.87 -6.63
N ALA A 486 -24.03 21.12 -6.75
CA ALA A 486 -23.84 21.79 -8.03
C ALA A 486 -22.77 21.08 -8.89
N CYS A 487 -21.64 20.67 -8.30
CA CYS A 487 -20.61 19.88 -8.97
C CYS A 487 -21.16 18.52 -9.44
N ALA A 488 -21.92 17.82 -8.60
CA ALA A 488 -22.55 16.54 -8.95
C ALA A 488 -23.49 16.68 -10.15
N LYS A 489 -24.36 17.71 -10.14
CA LYS A 489 -25.26 18.02 -11.27
C LYS A 489 -24.50 18.37 -12.54
N PHE A 490 -23.43 19.15 -12.43
CA PHE A 490 -22.59 19.49 -13.57
C PHE A 490 -21.92 18.24 -14.18
N LEU A 491 -21.27 17.41 -13.36
CA LEU A 491 -20.66 16.16 -13.80
C LEU A 491 -21.69 15.18 -14.37
N ALA A 492 -22.89 15.08 -13.78
CA ALA A 492 -23.98 14.29 -14.31
C ALA A 492 -24.44 14.76 -15.70
N SER A 493 -24.48 16.08 -15.94
CA SER A 493 -24.78 16.64 -17.26
C SER A 493 -23.71 16.33 -18.32
N ARG A 494 -22.49 16.02 -17.88
CA ARG A 494 -21.36 15.54 -18.70
C ARG A 494 -21.31 14.01 -18.82
N GLY A 495 -22.36 13.31 -18.37
CA GLY A 495 -22.49 11.85 -18.49
C GLY A 495 -21.80 11.05 -17.39
N MET A 496 -21.23 11.70 -16.37
CA MET A 496 -20.68 10.99 -15.21
C MET A 496 -21.82 10.48 -14.31
N ARG A 497 -21.54 9.44 -13.53
CA ARG A 497 -22.48 8.87 -12.55
C ARG A 497 -21.95 8.93 -11.13
N GLN A 498 -20.67 9.24 -10.99
CA GLN A 498 -19.97 9.30 -9.73
C GLN A 498 -19.06 10.52 -9.71
N MET A 499 -18.76 11.01 -8.52
CA MET A 499 -17.74 12.03 -8.30
C MET A 499 -16.71 11.57 -7.27
N PHE A 500 -15.45 11.82 -7.60
CA PHE A 500 -14.30 11.66 -6.73
C PHE A 500 -13.90 13.03 -6.18
N ILE A 501 -13.66 13.12 -4.87
CA ILE A 501 -13.09 14.32 -4.24
C ILE A 501 -11.78 13.95 -3.59
N ASP A 502 -10.72 14.67 -3.94
CA ASP A 502 -9.38 14.36 -3.47
C ASP A 502 -8.91 15.26 -2.31
N GLY A 503 -8.29 14.62 -1.32
CA GLY A 503 -7.45 15.28 -0.35
C GLY A 503 -8.17 16.25 0.60
N VAL A 504 -9.31 15.83 1.13
CA VAL A 504 -10.15 16.59 2.04
C VAL A 504 -9.73 16.39 3.50
N HIS A 505 -9.64 17.48 4.27
CA HIS A 505 -9.38 17.42 5.71
C HIS A 505 -10.67 17.53 6.51
N GLY A 506 -10.89 16.59 7.43
CA GLY A 506 -12.03 16.59 8.35
C GLY A 506 -13.39 16.48 7.64
N GLY A 507 -14.46 16.70 8.41
CA GLY A 507 -15.83 16.66 7.87
C GLY A 507 -16.35 15.25 7.58
N ASP A 508 -15.65 14.18 8.00
CA ASP A 508 -15.99 12.78 7.71
C ASP A 508 -17.46 12.43 7.93
N ALA A 509 -18.04 12.88 9.05
CA ALA A 509 -19.44 12.63 9.36
C ALA A 509 -20.38 13.33 8.38
N GLY A 510 -20.03 14.55 7.96
CA GLY A 510 -20.76 15.31 6.95
C GLY A 510 -20.71 14.62 5.58
N PHE A 511 -19.52 14.21 5.12
CA PHE A 511 -19.37 13.47 3.86
C PHE A 511 -20.18 12.16 3.87
N ARG A 512 -20.09 11.37 4.93
CA ARG A 512 -20.89 10.13 5.06
C ARG A 512 -22.39 10.41 5.05
N SER A 513 -22.84 11.51 5.67
CA SER A 513 -24.26 11.90 5.67
C SER A 513 -24.77 12.31 4.28
N LEU A 514 -23.89 12.73 3.38
CA LEU A 514 -24.19 13.04 1.98
C LEU A 514 -24.07 11.83 1.04
N GLY A 515 -23.79 10.63 1.58
CA GLY A 515 -23.64 9.41 0.78
C GLY A 515 -22.23 9.12 0.30
N PHE A 516 -21.22 9.94 0.67
CA PHE A 516 -19.84 9.65 0.28
C PHE A 516 -19.28 8.44 1.03
N GLN A 517 -18.54 7.63 0.28
CA GLN A 517 -17.73 6.54 0.78
C GLN A 517 -16.26 6.94 0.75
N GLU A 518 -15.51 6.59 1.80
CA GLU A 518 -14.07 6.85 1.83
C GLU A 518 -13.36 5.91 0.85
N TRP A 519 -12.62 6.48 -0.09
CA TRP A 519 -11.83 5.71 -1.06
C TRP A 519 -10.42 5.42 -0.53
N ALA A 520 -9.80 6.44 0.07
CA ALA A 520 -8.50 6.32 0.70
C ALA A 520 -8.34 7.36 1.82
N ARG A 521 -7.50 7.02 2.80
CA ARG A 521 -7.14 7.88 3.92
C ARG A 521 -5.63 7.88 4.08
N TYR A 522 -5.06 9.05 4.34
CA TYR A 522 -3.63 9.25 4.45
C TYR A 522 -3.29 10.11 5.66
N LYS A 523 -2.02 10.03 6.06
CA LYS A 523 -1.35 10.93 6.98
C LYS A 523 -0.68 12.06 6.19
N ASP A 524 -1.19 13.28 6.35
CA ASP A 524 -0.59 14.50 5.78
C ASP A 524 0.62 14.92 6.61
N VAL A 525 1.82 14.86 6.04
CA VAL A 525 3.07 15.17 6.74
C VAL A 525 4.07 15.93 5.88
N TRP A 526 4.66 16.97 6.48
CA TRP A 526 5.73 17.74 5.86
C TRP A 526 6.76 18.21 6.89
N GLN A 527 7.93 18.59 6.41
CA GLN A 527 8.99 19.25 7.18
C GLN A 527 9.50 20.46 6.41
N LYS A 528 10.13 21.40 7.13
CA LYS A 528 10.91 22.47 6.47
C LYS A 528 12.11 21.85 5.75
N ALA A 529 12.42 22.36 4.57
CA ALA A 529 13.50 21.84 3.72
C ALA A 529 14.87 22.02 4.37
#